data_AF-A0A6I2X6V0-F1
#
_entry.id   AF-A0A6I2X6V0-F1
#
_cell.length_a   1.000
_cell.length_b   1.000
_cell.length_c   1.000
_cell.angle_alpha   90.00
_cell.angle_beta   90.00
_cell.angle_gamma   90.00
#
_symmetry.space_group_name_H-M   'P 1'
#
loop_
_entity.id
_entity.type
_entity.pdbx_description
1 polymer ?
#
loop_
_entity_poly.entity_id
_entity_poly.type
_entity_poly.pdbx_seq_one_letter_code
_entity_poly.pdbx_strand_id
1 'polypeptide(L)' 'MTDSSGRDMLEIVGQMSNASNATLLVKDSNAQYIYKPVSGERPLWDFPDGTLANRERAAYLTSELLGWNL' A
#
# COMPACT_ATOMS: atom_id res chain seq x y z
N MET A 1 17.56 -11.48 -11.36
CA MET A 1 16.82 -12.11 -12.48
C MET A 1 15.76 -11.11 -12.90
N THR A 2 16.02 -10.36 -13.96
CA THR A 2 15.07 -9.39 -14.53
C THR A 2 14.12 -10.13 -15.47
N ASP A 3 12.83 -9.93 -15.27
CA ASP A 3 11.77 -10.36 -16.16
C ASP A 3 11.87 -9.57 -17.49
N SER A 4 11.74 -10.25 -18.63
CA SER A 4 11.88 -9.69 -19.98
C SER A 4 10.73 -8.77 -20.43
N SER A 5 9.76 -8.47 -19.56
CA SER A 5 8.62 -7.58 -19.79
C SER A 5 8.88 -6.12 -19.41
N GLY A 6 10.08 -5.78 -18.94
CA GLY A 6 10.46 -4.42 -18.55
C GLY A 6 9.84 -3.96 -17.23
N ARG A 7 9.22 -4.87 -16.46
CA ARG A 7 8.76 -4.59 -15.10
C ARG A 7 9.77 -5.15 -14.11
N ASP A 8 10.20 -4.31 -13.18
CA ASP A 8 10.96 -4.78 -12.05
C ASP A 8 10.04 -5.62 -11.14
N MET A 9 10.55 -6.77 -10.71
CA MET A 9 9.83 -7.69 -9.85
C MET A 9 9.80 -7.14 -8.42
N LEU A 10 8.59 -7.00 -7.84
CA LEU A 10 8.42 -6.68 -6.44
C LEU A 10 8.65 -7.93 -5.57
N GLU A 11 9.60 -7.83 -4.65
CA GLU A 11 9.90 -8.85 -3.65
C GLU A 11 9.30 -8.46 -2.30
N ILE A 12 8.66 -9.42 -1.61
CA ILE A 12 8.22 -9.23 -0.23
C ILE A 12 9.44 -9.33 0.69
N VAL A 13 9.73 -8.25 1.42
CA VAL A 13 10.82 -8.18 2.39
C VAL A 13 10.34 -8.66 3.77
N GLY A 14 9.11 -8.33 4.14
CA GLY A 14 8.52 -8.74 5.42
C GLY A 14 7.16 -8.12 5.68
N GLN A 15 6.60 -8.43 6.85
CA GLN A 15 5.31 -7.92 7.32
C GLN A 15 5.49 -7.13 8.63
N MET A 16 4.85 -5.96 8.73
CA MET A 16 4.87 -5.15 9.95
C MET A 16 3.93 -5.77 10.99
N SER A 17 4.49 -6.21 12.12
CA SER A 17 3.76 -6.95 13.15
C SER A 17 2.78 -6.10 13.96
N ASN A 18 3.03 -4.81 14.14
CA ASN A 18 2.24 -3.93 14.99
C ASN A 18 1.21 -3.08 14.22
N ALA A 19 0.95 -3.40 12.95
CA ALA A 19 -0.02 -2.67 12.13
C ALA A 19 -1.45 -3.19 12.37
N SER A 20 -2.44 -2.29 12.34
CA SER A 20 -3.86 -2.62 12.51
C SER A 20 -4.47 -3.42 11.35
N ASN A 21 -3.83 -3.37 10.18
CA ASN A 21 -4.17 -4.11 8.95
C ASN A 21 -2.89 -4.76 8.40
N ALA A 22 -3.03 -5.76 7.52
CA ALA A 22 -1.87 -6.36 6.87
C ALA A 22 -1.06 -5.29 6.15
N THR A 23 0.24 -5.25 6.45
CA THR A 23 1.15 -4.21 5.98
C THR A 23 2.45 -4.89 5.59
N LEU A 24 2.73 -4.98 4.30
CA LEU A 24 3.92 -5.63 3.77
C LEU A 24 4.94 -4.58 3.36
N LEU A 25 6.19 -4.78 3.76
CA LEU A 25 7.34 -4.11 3.15
C LEU A 25 7.70 -4.88 1.89
N VAL A 26 7.61 -4.22 0.74
CA VAL A 26 8.04 -4.77 -0.55
C VAL A 26 9.16 -3.92 -1.11
N LYS A 27 9.96 -4.47 -2.01
CA LYS A 27 11.04 -3.74 -2.69
C LYS A 27 11.11 -4.16 -4.15
N ASP A 28 11.58 -3.25 -4.99
CA ASP A 28 12.13 -3.58 -6.30
C ASP A 28 13.64 -3.29 -6.31
N SER A 29 14.23 -3.18 -7.50
CA SER A 29 15.64 -2.83 -7.68
C SER A 29 15.98 -1.38 -7.31
N ASN A 30 14.98 -0.50 -7.25
CA ASN A 30 15.14 0.95 -7.14
C ASN A 30 14.79 1.47 -5.74
N ALA A 31 13.76 0.90 -5.10
CA ALA A 31 13.20 1.44 -3.87
C ALA A 31 12.44 0.39 -3.03
N GLN A 32 12.03 0.84 -1.84
CA GLN A 32 11.14 0.11 -0.94
C GLN A 32 9.77 0.78 -0.90
N TYR A 33 8.73 -0.02 -0.71
CA TYR A 33 7.33 0.43 -0.67
C TYR A 33 6.56 -0.27 0.43
N ILE A 34 5.49 0.37 0.88
CA ILE A 34 4.49 -0.25 1.73
C ILE A 34 3.32 -0.72 0.87
N TYR A 35 3.03 -2.02 0.92
CA TYR A 35 1.87 -2.60 0.26
C TYR A 35 0.78 -2.95 1.29
N LYS A 36 -0.41 -2.41 1.06
CA LYS A 36 -1.63 -2.60 1.88
C LYS A 36 -2.67 -3.35 1.05
N PRO A 37 -2.69 -4.69 1.06
CA PRO A 37 -3.66 -5.45 0.28
C PRO A 37 -5.07 -5.29 0.87
N VAL A 38 -6.08 -5.17 -0.01
CA VAL A 38 -7.50 -5.19 0.37
C VAL A 38 -7.85 -6.49 1.12
N SER A 39 -7.28 -7.62 0.72
CA SER A 39 -7.48 -8.92 1.39
C SER A 39 -6.91 -8.98 2.82
N GLY A 40 -6.07 -8.03 3.20
CA GLY A 40 -5.48 -7.91 4.53
C GLY A 40 -6.15 -6.86 5.41
N GLU A 41 -7.29 -6.33 4.97
CA GLU A 41 -8.08 -5.40 5.76
C GLU A 41 -8.74 -6.08 6.96
N ARG A 42 -8.72 -5.40 8.09
CA ARG A 42 -9.56 -5.67 9.24
C ARG A 42 -10.80 -4.77 9.13
N PRO A 43 -12.01 -5.34 8.94
CA PRO A 43 -13.22 -4.55 8.78
C PRO A 43 -13.46 -3.54 9.91
N LEU A 44 -14.04 -2.40 9.56
CA LEU A 44 -14.51 -1.37 10.48
C LEU A 44 -16.04 -1.27 10.39
N TRP A 45 -16.71 -1.04 11.51
CA TRP A 45 -18.17 -1.07 11.60
C TRP A 45 -18.86 0.08 10.83
N ASP A 46 -18.13 1.16 10.56
CA ASP A 46 -18.59 2.41 9.95
C ASP A 46 -18.20 2.54 8.48
N PHE A 47 -17.54 1.53 7.89
CA PHE A 47 -17.11 1.54 6.49
C PHE A 47 -17.53 0.27 5.74
N PRO A 48 -17.76 0.34 4.41
CA PRO A 48 -17.92 -0.85 3.59
C PRO A 48 -16.65 -1.70 3.59
N ASP A 49 -16.82 -3.01 3.56
CA ASP A 49 -15.71 -3.96 3.47
C ASP A 49 -14.86 -3.75 2.21
N GLY A 50 -13.56 -3.95 2.33
CA GLY A 50 -12.62 -3.91 1.21
C GLY A 50 -12.31 -2.51 0.68
N THR A 51 -12.59 -1.47 1.46
CA THR A 51 -12.38 -0.07 1.06
C THR A 51 -11.26 0.63 1.82
N LEU A 52 -10.74 0.02 2.89
CA LEU A 52 -9.83 0.72 3.81
C LEU A 52 -8.47 1.02 3.18
N ALA A 53 -7.96 0.16 2.30
CA ALA A 53 -6.70 0.33 1.59
C ALA A 53 -6.73 1.56 0.65
N ASN A 54 -7.91 1.94 0.15
CA ASN A 54 -8.05 3.09 -0.74
C ASN A 54 -7.91 4.43 -0.01
N ARG A 55 -8.01 4.46 1.32
CA ARG A 55 -7.99 5.71 2.09
C ARG A 55 -6.66 6.43 2.01
N GLU A 56 -5.54 5.70 2.00
CA GLU A 56 -4.20 6.30 1.83
C GLU A 56 -4.09 7.02 0.48
N ARG A 57 -4.55 6.37 -0.59
CA ARG A 57 -4.56 6.97 -1.93
C ARG A 57 -5.52 8.17 -2.01
N ALA A 58 -6.69 8.07 -1.39
CA ALA A 58 -7.64 9.18 -1.33
C ALA A 58 -7.08 10.37 -0.54
N ALA A 59 -6.38 10.13 0.57
CA ALA A 59 -5.74 11.17 1.37
C ALA A 59 -4.62 11.87 0.60
N TYR A 60 -3.77 11.12 -0.12
CA TYR A 60 -2.75 11.69 -1.00
C TYR A 60 -3.38 12.54 -2.11
N LEU A 61 -4.38 12.03 -2.84
CA LEU A 61 -5.05 12.82 -3.88
C LEU A 61 -5.72 14.07 -3.30
N THR A 62 -6.27 13.99 -2.09
CA THR A 62 -6.84 15.16 -1.40
C THR A 62 -5.76 16.18 -1.05
N SER A 63 -4.61 15.73 -0.55
CA SER A 63 -3.45 16.58 -0.28
C SER A 63 -2.97 17.30 -1.55
N GLU A 64 -2.83 16.58 -2.66
CA GLU A 64 -2.44 17.15 -3.96
C GLU A 64 -3.45 18.20 -4.46
N LEU A 65 -4.75 17.88 -4.38
CA LEU A 65 -5.81 18.79 -4.81
C LEU A 65 -5.87 20.07 -3.96
N LEU A 66 -5.53 19.98 -2.68
CA LEU A 66 -5.54 21.12 -1.76
C LEU A 66 -4.17 21.83 -1.68
N GLY A 67 -3.16 21.34 -2.41
CA GLY A 67 -1.81 21.90 -2.41
C GLY A 67 -1.10 21.78 -1.06
N TRP A 68 -1.46 20.79 -0.24
CA TRP A 68 -0.82 20.56 1.06
C TRP A 68 0.56 19.94 0.93
N ASN A 69 0.83 19.24 -0.18
CA ASN A 69 2.13 18.64 -0.50
C ASN A 69 2.67 17.73 0.62
N LEU A 70 1.75 16.94 1.19
CA LEU A 70 2.00 15.89 2.18
C LEU A 70 2.32 14.54 1.53
#